data_AF-A0A2A9HCT7-F1
#
_entry.id   AF-A0A2A9HCT7-F1
#
_cell.length_a   1.000
_cell.length_b   1.000
_cell.length_c   1.000
_cell.angle_alpha   90.00
_cell.angle_beta   90.00
_cell.angle_gamma   90.00
#
_symmetry.space_group_name_H-M   'P 1'
#
loop_
_entity.id
_entity.type
_entity.pdbx_description
1 polymer ?
#
loop_
_entity_poly.entity_id
_entity_poly.type
_entity_poly.pdbx_seq_one_letter_code
_entity_poly.pdbx_strand_id
1 'polypeptide(L)'
;MSRPLPPPPVIAYHARMTAPSAATYPGGLSELDFVEAYARSALKKPEAAADAALSRLVFAEAGDRAILAGLIAQELAEACRRLVAVYRALADRTHPVARRLLEPLPGVLEWQQFVHDVAVLSPEQVVRHLYLGDDALEWARLLRSQPDLADLSGLVAAAEEGNPMLLIPDLARRKVAETIWLAGVSASGEPVASSFGADEASATTLADLTADIAGIARGFLLSYVNARRTAGRPPS
;
A
#
# COMPACT_ATOMS: atom_id res chain seq x y z
N MET A 1 16.20 75.95 -7.65
CA MET A 1 15.05 75.50 -8.46
C MET A 1 15.38 74.13 -9.02
N SER A 2 14.86 73.06 -8.42
CA SER A 2 15.09 71.68 -8.87
C SER A 2 13.73 71.08 -9.25
N ARG A 3 13.61 70.65 -10.51
CA ARG A 3 12.39 70.02 -11.04
C ARG A 3 12.16 68.66 -10.35
N PRO A 4 10.91 68.28 -10.06
CA PRO A 4 10.62 66.93 -9.57
C PRO A 4 10.85 65.90 -10.69
N LEU A 5 11.43 64.76 -10.32
CA LEU A 5 11.64 63.61 -11.19
C LEU A 5 10.28 63.02 -11.65
N PRO A 6 10.17 62.54 -12.89
CA PRO A 6 8.97 61.86 -13.35
C PRO A 6 8.82 60.49 -12.65
N PRO A 7 7.58 60.02 -12.42
CA PRO A 7 7.36 58.69 -11.86
C PRO A 7 7.85 57.59 -12.84
N PRO A 8 8.30 56.44 -12.32
CA PRO A 8 8.76 55.34 -13.15
C PRO A 8 7.62 54.73 -13.98
N PRO A 9 7.92 54.13 -15.14
CA PRO A 9 6.91 53.54 -16.01
C PRO A 9 6.26 52.33 -15.34
N VAL A 10 4.94 52.25 -15.42
CA VAL A 10 4.17 51.05 -15.05
C VAL A 10 4.45 49.98 -16.09
N ILE A 11 5.29 49.01 -15.75
CA ILE A 11 5.47 47.81 -16.56
C ILE A 11 4.20 46.97 -16.38
N ALA A 12 3.33 47.00 -17.38
CA ALA A 12 2.23 46.05 -17.48
C ALA A 12 2.81 44.64 -17.59
N TYR A 13 2.80 43.90 -16.48
CA TYR A 13 3.14 42.49 -16.46
C TYR A 13 2.00 41.74 -17.16
N HIS A 14 2.09 41.62 -18.48
CA HIS A 14 1.37 40.58 -19.19
C HIS A 14 1.93 39.25 -18.70
N ALA A 15 1.32 38.71 -17.65
CA ALA A 15 1.42 37.31 -17.32
C ALA A 15 0.95 36.55 -18.56
N ARG A 16 1.91 36.09 -19.37
CA ARG A 16 1.64 34.99 -20.30
C ARG A 16 1.12 33.87 -19.43
N MET A 17 -0.17 33.54 -19.59
CA MET A 17 -0.73 32.31 -19.11
C MET A 17 0.10 31.17 -19.72
N THR A 18 1.12 30.72 -19.01
CA THR A 18 1.66 29.39 -19.20
C THR A 18 0.51 28.45 -18.95
N ALA A 19 0.08 27.74 -19.99
CA ALA A 19 -0.83 26.62 -19.86
C ALA A 19 -0.36 25.73 -18.68
N PRO A 20 -1.27 25.19 -17.86
CA PRO A 20 -0.88 24.39 -16.70
C PRO A 20 0.03 23.26 -17.16
N SER A 21 1.23 23.15 -16.57
CA SER A 21 2.12 22.03 -16.86
C SER A 21 1.33 20.75 -16.57
N ALA A 22 1.33 19.81 -17.52
CA ALA A 22 0.81 18.47 -17.28
C ALA A 22 1.31 18.01 -15.91
N ALA A 23 0.39 17.67 -15.00
CA ALA A 23 0.75 17.35 -13.62
C ALA A 23 1.79 16.22 -13.65
N THR A 24 3.04 16.55 -13.33
CA THR A 24 4.14 15.60 -13.25
C THR A 24 4.15 14.98 -11.87
N TYR A 25 4.19 13.66 -11.83
CA TYR A 25 4.26 12.89 -10.60
C TYR A 25 5.73 12.81 -10.12
N PRO A 26 6.00 12.37 -8.87
CA PRO A 26 7.37 12.23 -8.37
C PRO A 26 8.30 11.56 -9.38
N GLY A 27 9.50 12.12 -9.55
CA GLY A 27 10.44 11.69 -10.59
C GLY A 27 10.17 12.27 -11.99
N GLY A 28 9.24 13.22 -12.14
CA GLY A 28 8.89 13.82 -13.43
C GLY A 28 8.10 12.88 -14.34
N LEU A 29 7.47 11.86 -13.77
CA LEU A 29 6.77 10.81 -14.50
C LEU A 29 5.41 11.27 -15.01
N SER A 30 4.98 10.70 -16.14
CA SER A 30 3.58 10.74 -16.56
C SER A 30 2.70 9.93 -15.58
N GLU A 31 1.38 10.10 -15.65
CA GLU A 31 0.47 9.34 -14.79
C GLU A 31 0.67 7.82 -14.91
N LEU A 32 0.63 7.29 -16.13
CA LEU A 32 0.73 5.84 -16.34
C LEU A 32 2.12 5.30 -15.98
N ASP A 33 3.18 6.07 -16.22
CA ASP A 33 4.53 5.66 -15.84
C ASP A 33 4.71 5.68 -14.32
N PHE A 34 4.11 6.64 -13.62
CA PHE A 34 4.05 6.64 -12.16
C PHE A 34 3.28 5.43 -11.62
N VAL A 35 2.10 5.13 -12.17
CA VAL A 35 1.29 3.98 -11.72
C VAL A 35 2.03 2.66 -11.96
N GLU A 36 2.71 2.51 -13.11
CA GLU A 36 3.54 1.34 -13.35
C GLU A 36 4.73 1.27 -12.40
N ALA A 37 5.42 2.39 -12.16
CA ALA A 37 6.53 2.44 -11.20
C ALA A 37 6.07 2.09 -9.79
N TYR A 38 4.91 2.60 -9.35
CA TYR A 38 4.28 2.28 -8.07
C TYR A 38 4.00 0.77 -7.96
N ALA A 39 3.43 0.16 -9.01
CA ALA A 39 3.18 -1.28 -9.05
C ALA A 39 4.47 -2.12 -9.01
N ARG A 40 5.55 -1.64 -9.64
CA ARG A 40 6.83 -2.36 -9.70
C ARG A 40 7.71 -2.17 -8.47
N SER A 41 7.51 -1.11 -7.69
CA SER A 41 8.35 -0.76 -6.54
C SER A 41 7.56 -0.73 -5.24
N ALA A 42 6.67 0.25 -5.06
CA ALA A 42 5.94 0.49 -3.83
C ALA A 42 5.09 -0.71 -3.38
N LEU A 43 4.44 -1.39 -4.33
CA LEU A 43 3.68 -2.61 -4.04
C LEU A 43 4.55 -3.86 -3.90
N LYS A 44 5.75 -3.89 -4.48
CA LYS A 44 6.68 -5.03 -4.37
C LYS A 44 7.51 -4.98 -3.10
N LYS A 45 7.71 -3.79 -2.52
CA LYS A 45 8.55 -3.56 -1.34
C LYS A 45 8.16 -4.47 -0.16
N PRO A 46 6.87 -4.60 0.24
CA PRO A 46 6.53 -5.42 1.40
C PRO A 46 6.90 -6.90 1.23
N GLU A 47 6.59 -7.47 0.06
CA GLU A 47 6.98 -8.84 -0.30
C GLU A 47 8.51 -9.01 -0.24
N ALA A 48 9.26 -8.12 -0.91
CA ALA A 48 10.72 -8.22 -0.93
C ALA A 48 11.37 -8.08 0.46
N ALA A 49 10.80 -7.24 1.33
CA ALA A 49 11.25 -7.06 2.70
C ALA A 49 10.91 -8.27 3.58
N ALA A 50 9.70 -8.83 3.44
CA ALA A 50 9.28 -10.04 4.12
C ALA A 50 10.14 -11.25 3.71
N ASP A 51 10.40 -11.45 2.41
CA ASP A 51 11.26 -12.51 1.90
C ASP A 51 12.69 -12.41 2.44
N ALA A 52 13.24 -11.19 2.49
CA ALA A 52 14.56 -10.94 3.02
C ALA A 52 14.63 -11.21 4.54
N ALA A 53 13.57 -10.87 5.29
CA ALA A 53 13.47 -11.16 6.71
C ALA A 53 13.33 -12.67 6.98
N LEU A 54 12.47 -13.36 6.23
CA LEU A 54 12.27 -14.81 6.31
C LEU A 54 13.57 -15.56 5.99
N SER A 55 14.27 -15.18 4.93
CA SER A 55 15.56 -15.78 4.54
C SER A 55 16.62 -15.66 5.65
N ARG A 56 16.59 -14.58 6.43
CA ARG A 56 17.49 -14.37 7.57
C ARG A 56 17.05 -15.13 8.82
N LEU A 57 15.75 -15.33 9.00
CA LEU A 57 15.17 -15.96 10.19
C LEU A 57 15.71 -17.38 10.40
N VAL A 58 15.91 -18.12 9.31
CA VAL A 58 16.46 -19.49 9.32
C VAL A 58 17.81 -19.59 10.05
N PHE A 59 18.65 -18.55 9.95
CA PHE A 59 20.01 -18.53 10.52
C PHE A 59 20.12 -17.70 11.80
N ALA A 60 19.03 -17.05 12.25
CA ALA A 60 19.04 -16.12 13.36
C ALA A 60 18.99 -16.82 14.72
N GLU A 61 19.55 -16.17 15.75
CA GLU A 61 19.38 -16.58 17.15
C GLU A 61 17.94 -16.29 17.63
N ALA A 62 17.52 -16.91 18.74
CA ALA A 62 16.14 -16.86 19.24
C ALA A 62 15.55 -15.44 19.39
N GLY A 63 16.33 -14.48 19.91
CA GLY A 63 15.88 -13.09 20.07
C GLY A 63 15.69 -12.37 18.72
N ASP A 64 16.60 -12.61 17.79
CA ASP A 64 16.56 -12.00 16.45
C ASP A 64 15.44 -12.59 15.60
N ARG A 65 15.10 -13.88 15.78
CA ARG A 65 13.95 -14.53 15.11
C ARG A 65 12.65 -13.80 15.42
N ALA A 66 12.43 -13.45 16.68
CA ALA A 66 11.23 -12.73 17.09
C ALA A 66 11.17 -11.32 16.49
N ILE A 67 12.32 -10.64 16.39
CA ILE A 67 12.41 -9.33 15.72
C ILE A 67 12.08 -9.48 14.23
N LEU A 68 12.65 -10.48 13.56
CA LEU A 68 12.41 -10.74 12.13
C LEU A 68 10.94 -11.10 11.85
N ALA A 69 10.32 -11.95 12.67
CA ALA A 69 8.88 -12.24 12.56
C ALA A 69 8.03 -10.97 12.74
N GLY A 70 8.42 -10.09 13.66
CA GLY A 70 7.80 -8.78 13.84
C GLY A 70 7.90 -7.86 12.62
N LEU A 71 9.07 -7.85 11.95
CA LEU A 71 9.25 -7.11 10.70
C LEU A 71 8.36 -7.66 9.59
N ILE A 72 8.24 -8.98 9.46
CA ILE A 72 7.33 -9.61 8.48
C ILE A 72 5.87 -9.18 8.75
N ALA A 73 5.44 -9.17 10.02
CA ALA A 73 4.09 -8.70 10.38
C ALA A 73 3.85 -7.21 10.04
N GLN A 74 4.87 -6.35 10.18
CA GLN A 74 4.80 -4.95 9.75
C GLN A 74 4.63 -4.82 8.23
N GLU A 75 5.39 -5.59 7.46
CA GLU A 75 5.28 -5.58 6.00
C GLU A 75 3.93 -6.15 5.53
N LEU A 76 3.38 -7.16 6.22
CA LEU A 76 2.00 -7.63 5.97
C LEU A 76 0.99 -6.50 6.17
N ALA A 77 1.07 -5.75 7.28
CA ALA A 77 0.18 -4.62 7.54
C ALA A 77 0.31 -3.53 6.46
N GLU A 78 1.53 -3.24 6.00
CA GLU A 78 1.73 -2.31 4.88
C GLU A 78 1.14 -2.83 3.57
N ALA A 79 1.32 -4.12 3.25
CA ALA A 79 0.75 -4.75 2.06
C ALA A 79 -0.78 -4.65 2.08
N CYS A 80 -1.43 -4.93 3.21
CA CYS A 80 -2.88 -4.77 3.39
C CYS A 80 -3.33 -3.33 3.10
N ARG A 81 -2.69 -2.34 3.72
CA ARG A 81 -3.03 -0.93 3.51
C ARG A 81 -2.84 -0.49 2.06
N ARG A 82 -1.77 -0.96 1.40
CA ARG A 82 -1.51 -0.70 -0.02
C ARG A 82 -2.52 -1.36 -0.95
N LEU A 83 -2.98 -2.57 -0.64
CA LEU A 83 -4.06 -3.23 -1.39
C LEU A 83 -5.34 -2.39 -1.33
N VAL A 84 -5.72 -1.89 -0.16
CA VAL A 84 -6.89 -1.00 -0.01
C VAL A 84 -6.70 0.30 -0.79
N ALA A 85 -5.49 0.87 -0.79
CA ALA A 85 -5.20 2.08 -1.56
C ALA A 85 -5.43 1.85 -3.06
N VAL A 86 -4.95 0.72 -3.59
CA VAL A 86 -5.18 0.31 -4.99
C VAL A 86 -6.66 0.08 -5.27
N TYR A 87 -7.34 -0.67 -4.40
CA TYR A 87 -8.77 -0.98 -4.55
C TYR A 87 -9.59 0.31 -4.65
N ARG A 88 -9.41 1.24 -3.70
CA ARG A 88 -10.13 2.53 -3.68
C ARG A 88 -9.79 3.40 -4.88
N ALA A 89 -8.52 3.48 -5.26
CA ALA A 89 -8.08 4.27 -6.42
C ALA A 89 -8.69 3.75 -7.74
N LEU A 90 -8.90 2.44 -7.86
CA LEU A 90 -9.48 1.83 -9.06
C LEU A 90 -11.02 1.85 -9.05
N ALA A 91 -11.65 1.68 -7.88
CA ALA A 91 -13.09 1.70 -7.68
C ALA A 91 -13.69 3.11 -7.86
N ASP A 92 -13.00 4.16 -7.40
CA ASP A 92 -13.41 5.55 -7.55
C ASP A 92 -12.41 6.34 -8.40
N ARG A 93 -12.76 6.49 -9.69
CA ARG A 93 -11.96 7.22 -10.68
C ARG A 93 -12.38 8.69 -10.84
N THR A 94 -13.03 9.29 -9.83
CA THR A 94 -13.29 10.75 -9.80
C THR A 94 -12.01 11.58 -9.88
N HIS A 95 -10.89 11.01 -9.41
CA HIS A 95 -9.56 11.58 -9.52
C HIS A 95 -8.62 10.60 -10.25
N PRO A 96 -7.53 11.10 -10.88
CA PRO A 96 -6.50 10.25 -11.47
C PRO A 96 -5.98 9.20 -10.47
N VAL A 97 -5.76 7.97 -10.95
CA VAL A 97 -5.34 6.83 -10.09
C VAL A 97 -4.04 7.17 -9.37
N ALA A 98 -3.07 7.76 -10.09
CA ALA A 98 -1.81 8.18 -9.51
C ALA A 98 -1.97 9.21 -8.38
N ARG A 99 -2.96 10.12 -8.48
CA ARG A 99 -3.23 11.10 -7.43
C ARG A 99 -3.75 10.42 -6.17
N ARG A 100 -4.66 9.45 -6.30
CA ARG A 100 -5.18 8.67 -5.17
C ARG A 100 -4.07 7.86 -4.48
N LEU A 101 -3.15 7.27 -5.26
CA LEU A 101 -2.02 6.50 -4.72
C LEU A 101 -0.97 7.35 -3.98
N LEU A 102 -1.03 8.68 -4.09
CA LEU A 102 -0.19 9.62 -3.33
C LEU A 102 -0.84 10.09 -2.02
N GLU A 103 -2.10 9.75 -1.77
CA GLU A 103 -2.76 10.03 -0.50
C GLU A 103 -2.16 9.14 0.62
N PRO A 104 -2.30 9.53 1.90
CA PRO A 104 -1.92 8.66 3.02
C PRO A 104 -2.52 7.26 2.89
N LEU A 105 -1.77 6.24 3.30
CA LEU A 105 -2.24 4.87 3.21
C LEU A 105 -3.53 4.68 4.05
N PRO A 106 -4.56 4.00 3.51
CA PRO A 106 -5.81 3.75 4.22
C PRO A 106 -5.59 3.11 5.59
N GLY A 107 -6.48 3.43 6.53
CA GLY A 107 -6.45 2.95 7.90
C GLY A 107 -7.28 1.69 8.11
N VAL A 108 -7.54 1.37 9.39
CA VAL A 108 -8.31 0.16 9.75
C VAL A 108 -9.77 0.24 9.32
N LEU A 109 -10.38 1.43 9.35
CA LEU A 109 -11.77 1.59 8.95
C LEU A 109 -11.98 1.23 7.47
N GLU A 110 -11.05 1.68 6.61
CA GLU A 110 -11.15 1.37 5.19
C GLU A 110 -10.71 -0.04 4.86
N TRP A 111 -9.83 -0.65 5.67
CA TRP A 111 -9.57 -2.08 5.63
C TRP A 111 -10.84 -2.89 5.94
N GLN A 112 -11.55 -2.57 7.01
CA GLN A 112 -12.78 -3.29 7.39
C GLN A 112 -13.87 -3.15 6.34
N GLN A 113 -14.05 -1.94 5.77
CA GLN A 113 -14.97 -1.73 4.66
C GLN A 113 -14.57 -2.56 3.43
N PHE A 114 -13.28 -2.54 3.06
CA PHE A 114 -12.77 -3.36 1.97
C PHE A 114 -13.04 -4.85 2.19
N VAL A 115 -12.76 -5.38 3.38
CA VAL A 115 -13.02 -6.79 3.74
C VAL A 115 -14.50 -7.11 3.59
N HIS A 116 -15.40 -6.23 4.05
CA HIS A 116 -16.83 -6.38 3.89
C HIS A 116 -17.25 -6.41 2.41
N ASP A 117 -16.75 -5.46 1.62
CA ASP A 117 -17.08 -5.34 0.20
C ASP A 117 -16.63 -6.59 -0.58
N VAL A 118 -15.38 -7.03 -0.39
CA VAL A 118 -14.89 -8.22 -1.09
C VAL A 118 -15.53 -9.51 -0.57
N ALA A 119 -16.04 -9.55 0.66
CA ALA A 119 -16.74 -10.71 1.19
C ALA A 119 -18.06 -11.02 0.46
N VAL A 120 -18.73 -10.00 -0.08
CA VAL A 120 -20.05 -10.16 -0.74
C VAL A 120 -19.96 -10.20 -2.26
N LEU A 121 -18.85 -9.75 -2.85
CA LEU A 121 -18.65 -9.74 -4.30
C LEU A 121 -18.07 -11.07 -4.81
N SER A 122 -18.57 -11.55 -5.95
CA SER A 122 -17.90 -12.58 -6.74
C SER A 122 -16.61 -12.01 -7.38
N PRO A 123 -15.63 -12.84 -7.76
CA PRO A 123 -14.44 -12.37 -8.48
C PRO A 123 -14.76 -11.51 -9.71
N GLU A 124 -15.77 -11.91 -10.49
CA GLU A 124 -16.23 -11.17 -11.68
C GLU A 124 -16.91 -9.84 -11.33
N GLN A 125 -17.55 -9.76 -10.16
CA GLN A 125 -18.11 -8.51 -9.65
C GLN A 125 -17.01 -7.57 -9.16
N VAL A 126 -15.95 -8.09 -8.53
CA VAL A 126 -14.76 -7.31 -8.15
C VAL A 126 -14.10 -6.71 -9.39
N VAL A 127 -13.80 -7.50 -10.42
CA VAL A 127 -13.19 -7.01 -11.68
C VAL A 127 -14.04 -5.90 -12.31
N ARG A 128 -15.36 -6.09 -12.37
CA ARG A 128 -16.30 -5.08 -12.88
C ARG A 128 -16.32 -3.82 -12.03
N HIS A 129 -16.34 -3.95 -10.70
CA HIS A 129 -16.32 -2.84 -9.76
C HIS A 129 -15.05 -1.99 -9.89
N LEU A 130 -13.91 -2.63 -10.16
CA LEU A 130 -12.62 -1.96 -10.39
C LEU A 130 -12.44 -1.45 -11.82
N TYR A 131 -13.42 -1.65 -12.70
CA TYR A 131 -13.38 -1.33 -14.13
C TYR A 131 -12.11 -1.88 -14.82
N LEU A 132 -11.81 -3.15 -14.57
CA LEU A 132 -10.68 -3.89 -15.13
C LEU A 132 -11.13 -4.89 -16.22
N GLY A 133 -10.17 -5.38 -17.01
CA GLY A 133 -10.40 -6.41 -18.02
C GLY A 133 -10.33 -7.83 -17.45
N ASP A 134 -10.57 -8.83 -18.31
CA ASP A 134 -10.58 -10.25 -17.94
C ASP A 134 -9.22 -10.75 -17.43
N ASP A 135 -8.13 -10.08 -17.78
CA ASP A 135 -6.78 -10.35 -17.26
C ASP A 135 -6.67 -10.12 -15.74
N ALA A 136 -7.58 -9.34 -15.15
CA ALA A 136 -7.63 -9.12 -13.70
C ALA A 136 -8.34 -10.23 -12.92
N LEU A 137 -9.00 -11.18 -13.60
CA LEU A 137 -9.87 -12.16 -12.96
C LEU A 137 -9.11 -13.16 -12.08
N GLU A 138 -7.87 -13.51 -12.45
CA GLU A 138 -7.03 -14.38 -11.62
C GLU A 138 -6.73 -13.75 -10.25
N TRP A 139 -6.46 -12.44 -10.22
CA TRP A 139 -6.17 -11.70 -8.98
C TRP A 139 -7.41 -11.55 -8.11
N ALA A 140 -8.59 -11.36 -8.72
CA ALA A 140 -9.85 -11.35 -7.99
C ALA A 140 -10.20 -12.72 -7.38
N ARG A 141 -9.86 -13.82 -8.08
CA ARG A 141 -10.01 -15.17 -7.53
C ARG A 141 -9.04 -15.41 -6.36
N LEU A 142 -7.78 -15.02 -6.52
CA LEU A 142 -6.77 -15.13 -5.47
C LEU A 142 -7.16 -14.31 -4.23
N LEU A 143 -7.71 -13.10 -4.42
CA LEU A 143 -8.25 -12.28 -3.34
C LEU A 143 -9.39 -12.99 -2.59
N ARG A 144 -10.32 -13.63 -3.31
CA ARG A 144 -11.46 -14.34 -2.70
C ARG A 144 -11.05 -15.66 -2.04
N SER A 145 -9.91 -16.24 -2.39
CA SER A 145 -9.38 -17.43 -1.74
C SER A 145 -8.52 -17.12 -0.50
N GLN A 146 -8.24 -15.85 -0.21
CA GLN A 146 -7.44 -15.50 0.97
C GLN A 146 -8.18 -15.91 2.25
N PRO A 147 -7.49 -16.57 3.21
CA PRO A 147 -8.08 -16.94 4.48
C PRO A 147 -8.35 -15.69 5.34
N ASP A 148 -9.47 -15.73 6.05
CA ASP A 148 -10.00 -14.76 7.02
C ASP A 148 -9.29 -13.38 7.06
N LEU A 149 -9.49 -12.56 6.01
CA LEU A 149 -8.93 -11.22 5.93
C LEU A 149 -9.32 -10.34 7.13
N ALA A 150 -10.43 -10.65 7.81
CA ALA A 150 -10.84 -9.91 9.00
C ALA A 150 -9.82 -10.04 10.14
N ASP A 151 -9.12 -11.16 10.25
CA ASP A 151 -8.11 -11.41 11.29
C ASP A 151 -6.91 -10.45 11.19
N LEU A 152 -6.66 -9.88 10.01
CA LEU A 152 -5.58 -8.91 9.79
C LEU A 152 -5.91 -7.50 10.29
N SER A 153 -7.15 -7.25 10.73
CA SER A 153 -7.59 -5.92 11.16
C SER A 153 -6.77 -5.36 12.33
N GLY A 154 -6.36 -6.23 13.26
CA GLY A 154 -5.52 -5.82 14.40
C GLY A 154 -4.12 -5.34 13.96
N LEU A 155 -3.51 -6.01 12.98
CA LEU A 155 -2.22 -5.62 12.41
C LEU A 155 -2.32 -4.28 11.67
N VAL A 156 -3.36 -4.11 10.86
CA VAL A 156 -3.61 -2.85 10.13
C VAL A 156 -3.81 -1.69 11.10
N ALA A 157 -4.61 -1.88 12.15
CA ALA A 157 -4.85 -0.87 13.17
C ALA A 157 -3.57 -0.48 13.93
N ALA A 158 -2.75 -1.47 14.32
CA ALA A 158 -1.48 -1.18 14.98
C ALA A 158 -0.52 -0.36 14.09
N ALA A 159 -0.54 -0.59 12.78
CA ALA A 159 0.36 0.07 11.82
C ALA A 159 -0.16 1.40 11.26
N GLU A 160 -1.39 1.82 11.59
CA GLU A 160 -2.11 2.95 10.97
C GLU A 160 -1.29 4.26 10.96
N GLU A 161 -0.74 4.64 12.13
CA GLU A 161 0.05 5.87 12.34
C GLU A 161 1.54 5.75 11.91
N GLY A 162 1.94 4.65 11.26
CA GLY A 162 3.20 4.55 10.53
C GLY A 162 4.46 4.23 11.34
N ASN A 163 4.34 3.95 12.65
CA ASN A 163 5.45 3.42 13.45
C ASN A 163 4.97 2.51 14.58
N PRO A 164 4.49 1.29 14.27
CA PRO A 164 4.09 0.34 15.30
C PRO A 164 5.29 -0.13 16.13
N MET A 165 5.09 -0.21 17.44
CA MET A 165 6.01 -0.80 18.39
C MET A 165 5.95 -2.32 18.34
N LEU A 166 7.12 -2.95 18.23
CA LEU A 166 7.25 -4.40 18.42
C LEU A 166 7.55 -4.71 19.88
N LEU A 167 6.69 -5.47 20.53
CA LEU A 167 6.86 -5.92 21.91
C LEU A 167 7.09 -7.43 21.93
N ILE A 168 8.27 -7.82 22.39
CA ILE A 168 8.69 -9.22 22.54
C ILE A 168 8.85 -9.48 24.05
N PRO A 169 7.83 -10.05 24.72
CA PRO A 169 7.95 -10.43 26.12
C PRO A 169 9.18 -11.32 26.33
N ASP A 170 9.89 -11.13 27.44
CA ASP A 170 11.09 -11.91 27.79
C ASP A 170 12.28 -11.84 26.81
N LEU A 171 12.33 -10.88 25.88
CA LEU A 171 13.48 -10.68 24.97
C LEU A 171 14.82 -10.63 25.72
N ALA A 172 14.85 -9.89 26.85
CA ALA A 172 16.03 -9.75 27.70
C ALA A 172 16.50 -11.06 28.34
N ARG A 173 15.62 -12.05 28.47
CA ARG A 173 15.93 -13.36 29.05
C ARG A 173 16.45 -14.37 28.02
N ARG A 174 16.62 -13.96 26.75
CA ARG A 174 16.99 -14.82 25.61
C ARG A 174 16.13 -16.08 25.51
N LYS A 175 14.90 -16.02 26.02
CA LYS A 175 13.90 -17.07 25.81
C LYS A 175 13.23 -16.82 24.47
N VAL A 176 12.90 -17.90 23.77
CA VAL A 176 12.02 -17.82 22.60
C VAL A 176 10.66 -17.36 23.12
N ALA A 177 10.25 -16.13 22.78
CA ALA A 177 8.89 -15.69 23.06
C ALA A 177 7.96 -16.52 22.18
N GLU A 178 6.94 -17.16 22.74
CA GLU A 178 5.95 -17.89 21.91
C GLU A 178 5.05 -16.91 21.14
N THR A 179 4.88 -15.70 21.68
CA THR A 179 3.99 -14.67 21.14
C THR A 179 4.68 -13.32 21.11
N ILE A 180 4.54 -12.62 19.99
CA ILE A 180 5.03 -11.26 19.78
C ILE A 180 3.81 -10.36 19.57
N TRP A 181 3.93 -9.10 19.94
CA TRP A 181 2.87 -8.11 19.79
C TRP A 181 3.33 -6.97 18.90
N LEU A 182 2.51 -6.62 17.93
CA LEU A 182 2.60 -5.36 17.21
C LEU A 182 1.61 -4.40 17.85
N ALA A 183 2.10 -3.33 18.46
CA ALA A 183 1.31 -2.34 19.16
C ALA A 183 1.45 -0.97 18.50
N GLY A 184 0.39 -0.18 18.55
CA GLY A 184 0.40 1.18 18.01
C GLY A 184 -0.74 2.00 18.58
N VAL A 185 -1.02 3.11 17.91
CA VAL A 185 -2.12 4.00 18.24
C VAL A 185 -3.00 4.08 16.99
N SER A 186 -4.30 3.88 17.16
CA SER A 186 -5.27 4.07 16.08
C SER A 186 -5.41 5.55 15.73
N ALA A 187 -6.04 5.85 14.60
CA ALA A 187 -6.38 7.24 14.22
C ALA A 187 -7.23 7.99 15.28
N SER A 188 -7.92 7.27 16.16
CA SER A 188 -8.71 7.84 17.27
C SER A 188 -7.89 8.19 18.52
N GLY A 189 -6.60 7.83 18.55
CA GLY A 189 -5.74 7.99 19.72
C GLY A 189 -5.80 6.81 20.70
N GLU A 190 -6.60 5.78 20.42
CA GLU A 190 -6.69 4.59 21.28
C GLU A 190 -5.53 3.62 21.03
N PRO A 191 -4.94 3.03 22.09
CA PRO A 191 -3.90 2.02 21.96
C PRO A 191 -4.48 0.73 21.36
N VAL A 192 -3.79 0.16 20.38
CA VAL A 192 -4.16 -1.10 19.73
C VAL A 192 -2.96 -2.04 19.75
N ALA A 193 -3.21 -3.33 19.96
CA ALA A 193 -2.19 -4.36 19.87
C ALA A 193 -2.73 -5.62 19.20
N SER A 194 -1.90 -6.26 18.39
CA SER A 194 -2.17 -7.53 17.73
C SER A 194 -1.05 -8.51 18.00
N SER A 195 -1.40 -9.75 18.37
CA SER A 195 -0.46 -10.80 18.71
C SER A 195 -0.31 -11.85 17.60
N PHE A 196 0.88 -12.42 17.45
CA PHE A 196 1.17 -13.51 16.52
C PHE A 196 2.31 -14.39 17.05
N GLY A 197 2.42 -15.61 16.51
CA GLY A 197 3.48 -16.55 16.87
C GLY A 197 4.86 -16.07 16.43
N ALA A 198 5.89 -16.36 17.23
CA ALA A 198 7.29 -16.07 16.90
C ALA A 198 8.01 -17.21 16.19
N ASP A 199 7.34 -18.35 16.02
CA ASP A 199 7.91 -19.53 15.41
C ASP A 199 8.04 -19.37 13.88
N GLU A 200 8.86 -20.23 13.29
CA GLU A 200 9.15 -20.20 11.86
C GLU A 200 7.92 -20.47 10.99
N ALA A 201 6.97 -21.30 11.43
CA ALA A 201 5.76 -21.58 10.67
C ALA A 201 4.83 -20.37 10.65
N SER A 202 4.70 -19.68 11.79
CA SER A 202 3.99 -18.40 11.89
C SER A 202 4.63 -17.34 10.99
N ALA A 203 5.96 -17.19 11.04
CA ALA A 203 6.68 -16.24 10.18
C ALA A 203 6.55 -16.56 8.68
N THR A 204 6.59 -17.84 8.31
CA THR A 204 6.38 -18.28 6.93
C THR A 204 4.96 -17.94 6.47
N THR A 205 3.95 -18.21 7.29
CA THR A 205 2.55 -17.87 7.00
C THR A 205 2.36 -16.37 6.78
N LEU A 206 2.97 -15.54 7.62
CA LEU A 206 2.92 -14.08 7.47
C LEU A 206 3.60 -13.62 6.17
N ALA A 207 4.73 -14.22 5.80
CA ALA A 207 5.44 -13.89 4.57
C ALA A 207 4.64 -14.29 3.32
N ASP A 208 4.06 -15.50 3.31
CA ASP A 208 3.21 -15.99 2.22
C ASP A 208 1.99 -15.07 2.01
N LEU A 209 1.30 -14.70 3.11
CA LEU A 209 0.20 -13.73 3.04
C LEU A 209 0.67 -12.36 2.54
N THR A 210 1.87 -11.91 2.93
CA THR A 210 2.43 -10.64 2.44
C THR A 210 2.64 -10.69 0.94
N ALA A 211 3.20 -11.79 0.42
CA ALA A 211 3.43 -12.01 -0.99
C ALA A 211 2.13 -12.06 -1.78
N ASP A 212 1.13 -12.78 -1.29
CA ASP A 212 -0.20 -12.86 -1.91
C ASP A 212 -0.88 -11.50 -1.99
N ILE A 213 -0.96 -10.76 -0.88
CA ILE A 213 -1.61 -9.45 -0.82
C ILE A 213 -0.89 -8.42 -1.69
N ALA A 214 0.45 -8.41 -1.67
CA ALA A 214 1.25 -7.57 -2.56
C ALA A 214 1.04 -7.96 -4.03
N GLY A 215 1.02 -9.26 -4.33
CA GLY A 215 0.78 -9.82 -5.67
C GLY A 215 -0.58 -9.41 -6.23
N ILE A 216 -1.65 -9.55 -5.45
CA ILE A 216 -3.02 -9.13 -5.81
C ILE A 216 -3.05 -7.64 -6.15
N ALA A 217 -2.51 -6.78 -5.27
CA ALA A 217 -2.50 -5.33 -5.49
C ALA A 217 -1.76 -4.97 -6.78
N ARG A 218 -0.62 -5.62 -7.03
CA ARG A 218 0.17 -5.45 -8.26
C ARG A 218 -0.59 -5.91 -9.49
N GLY A 219 -1.24 -7.07 -9.42
CA GLY A 219 -2.04 -7.64 -10.50
C GLY A 219 -3.12 -6.68 -10.96
N PHE A 220 -3.94 -6.19 -10.04
CA PHE A 220 -4.98 -5.20 -10.37
C PHE A 220 -4.42 -3.93 -11.01
N LEU A 221 -3.34 -3.39 -10.45
CA LEU A 221 -2.78 -2.13 -10.94
C LEU A 221 -2.09 -2.29 -12.31
N LEU A 222 -1.44 -3.42 -12.56
CA LEU A 222 -0.83 -3.73 -13.87
C LEU A 222 -1.89 -4.03 -14.94
N SER A 223 -3.00 -4.70 -14.60
CA SER A 223 -4.15 -4.84 -15.50
C SER A 223 -4.73 -3.48 -15.90
N TYR A 224 -4.83 -2.54 -14.95
CA TYR A 224 -5.21 -1.16 -15.25
C TYR A 224 -4.24 -0.49 -16.23
N VAL A 225 -2.93 -0.58 -15.98
CA VAL A 225 -1.90 0.01 -16.87
C VAL A 225 -1.98 -0.59 -18.27
N ASN A 226 -2.10 -1.91 -18.38
CA ASN A 226 -2.21 -2.61 -19.66
C ASN A 226 -3.43 -2.15 -20.46
N ALA A 227 -4.60 -2.11 -19.82
CA ALA A 227 -5.84 -1.65 -20.46
C ALA A 227 -5.75 -0.19 -20.94
N ARG A 228 -5.12 0.69 -20.18
CA ARG A 228 -4.94 2.10 -20.58
C ARG A 228 -3.96 2.27 -21.72
N ARG A 229 -2.90 1.45 -21.79
CA ARG A 229 -1.93 1.47 -22.90
C ARG A 229 -2.49 0.91 -24.19
N THR A 230 -3.32 -0.14 -24.13
CA THR A 230 -3.95 -0.73 -25.32
C THR A 230 -5.07 0.14 -25.88
N ALA A 231 -5.87 0.79 -25.03
CA ALA A 231 -6.92 1.72 -25.45
C ALA A 231 -6.40 2.94 -26.24
N GLY A 232 -5.12 3.28 -26.09
CA GLY A 232 -4.46 4.37 -26.82
C GLY A 232 -3.82 3.97 -28.16
N ARG A 233 -3.85 2.68 -28.54
CA ARG A 233 -3.27 2.20 -29.81
C ARG A 233 -4.35 2.19 -30.90
N PRO A 234 -4.15 2.88 -32.05
CA PRO A 234 -5.06 2.72 -33.18
C PRO A 234 -5.01 1.26 -33.68
N PRO A 235 -6.12 0.70 -34.18
CA PRO A 235 -6.09 -0.61 -34.82
C PRO A 235 -5.15 -0.55 -36.03
N SER A 236 -4.14 -1.41 -36.01
CA SER A 236 -3.22 -1.66 -37.12
C SER A 236 -3.90 -2.40 -38.25
#